data_AF-K7B7R5-F1
#
_entry.id   AF-K7B7R5-F1
#
_cell.length_a   1.000
_cell.length_b   1.000
_cell.length_c   1.000
_cell.angle_alpha   90.00
_cell.angle_beta   90.00
_cell.angle_gamma   90.00
#
_symmetry.space_group_name_H-M   'P 1'
#
loop_
_entity.id
_entity.type
_entity.pdbx_description
1 polymer ?
#
loop_
_entity_poly.entity_id
_entity_poly.type
_entity_poly.pdbx_seq_one_letter_code
_entity_poly.pdbx_strand_id
1 'polypeptide(L)'
;MEPAMEPETLEARINRATNPLNKELDWASINGFCEQLNEDFEGPPLATRLLAHKIQSPQEWEAIQALTVRRGEATIHPPPCDDTKGGQD
;
A
#
# COMPACT_ATOMS: atom_id res chain seq x y z
N MET A 1 22.42 18.61 9.55
CA MET A 1 21.45 19.14 8.59
C MET A 1 20.48 18.02 8.33
N GLU A 2 19.35 18.02 9.04
CA GLU A 2 18.30 17.04 8.80
C GLU A 2 17.69 17.35 7.42
N PRO A 3 17.57 16.37 6.50
CA PRO A 3 16.86 16.62 5.27
C PRO A 3 15.40 16.92 5.65
N ALA A 4 14.95 18.14 5.37
CA ALA A 4 13.54 18.45 5.34
C ALA A 4 12.91 17.44 4.39
N MET A 5 12.17 16.48 4.94
CA MET A 5 11.46 15.50 4.13
C MET A 5 10.44 16.30 3.32
N GLU A 6 10.71 16.50 2.03
CA GLU A 6 9.68 16.94 1.11
C GLU A 6 8.47 16.02 1.29
N PRO A 7 7.24 16.56 1.22
CA PRO A 7 6.05 15.74 1.37
C PRO A 7 6.15 14.55 0.40
N GLU A 8 6.13 13.33 0.93
CA GLU A 8 6.19 12.12 0.11
C GLU A 8 5.12 12.23 -0.97
N THR A 9 5.51 12.08 -2.24
CA THR A 9 4.56 12.17 -3.35
C THR A 9 3.60 10.98 -3.31
N LEU A 10 2.43 11.16 -3.93
CA LEU A 10 1.43 10.12 -4.15
C LEU A 10 2.05 8.84 -4.76
N GLU A 11 3.01 9.00 -5.66
CA GLU A 11 3.80 7.91 -6.28
C GLU A 11 4.73 7.21 -5.29
N ALA A 12 5.43 7.96 -4.43
CA ALA A 12 6.32 7.38 -3.43
C ALA A 12 5.52 6.55 -2.41
N ARG A 13 4.38 7.07 -1.94
CA ARG A 13 3.51 6.39 -0.98
C ARG A 13 2.94 5.09 -1.54
N ILE A 14 2.42 5.10 -2.76
CA ILE A 14 1.87 3.86 -3.36
C ILE A 14 2.95 2.83 -3.64
N ASN A 15 4.14 3.25 -4.08
CA ASN A 15 5.25 2.32 -4.28
C ASN A 15 5.69 1.64 -2.99
N ARG A 16 5.67 2.36 -1.87
CA ARG A 16 5.95 1.80 -0.55
C ARG A 16 4.82 0.88 -0.07
N ALA A 17 3.57 1.31 -0.22
CA ALA A 17 2.40 0.53 0.17
C ALA A 17 2.23 -0.78 -0.63
N THR A 18 2.69 -0.81 -1.89
CA THR A 18 2.57 -1.99 -2.77
C THR A 18 3.92 -2.64 -3.06
N ASN A 19 4.94 -2.43 -2.22
CA ASN A 19 6.25 -3.00 -2.47
C ASN A 19 6.17 -4.54 -2.39
N PRO A 20 6.59 -5.30 -3.42
CA PRO A 20 6.57 -6.77 -3.40
C PRO A 20 7.47 -7.38 -2.30
N LEU A 21 8.38 -6.60 -1.70
CA LEU A 21 9.21 -7.02 -0.58
C LEU A 21 8.55 -6.83 0.79
N ASN A 22 7.37 -6.22 0.85
CA ASN A 22 6.62 -6.06 2.09
C ASN A 22 6.27 -7.44 2.65
N LYS A 23 6.60 -7.69 3.92
CA LYS A 23 6.20 -8.94 4.60
C LYS A 23 4.73 -8.93 5.01
N GLU A 24 4.18 -7.74 5.20
CA GLU A 24 2.82 -7.46 5.65
C GLU A 24 2.35 -6.13 5.05
N LEU A 25 1.05 -5.84 5.16
CA LEU A 25 0.47 -4.60 4.63
C LEU A 25 1.02 -3.37 5.38
N ASP A 26 1.64 -2.44 4.66
CA ASP A 26 2.07 -1.15 5.22
C ASP A 26 0.87 -0.20 5.35
N TRP A 27 0.06 -0.42 6.40
CA TRP A 27 -1.12 0.38 6.70
C TRP A 27 -0.82 1.87 6.90
N ALA A 28 0.39 2.21 7.37
CA ALA A 28 0.80 3.61 7.51
C ALA A 28 0.93 4.28 6.13
N SER A 29 1.55 3.61 5.16
CA SER A 29 1.63 4.10 3.78
C SER A 29 0.29 4.10 3.07
N ILE A 30 -0.55 3.08 3.31
CA ILE A 30 -1.91 3.01 2.75
C ILE A 30 -2.76 4.19 3.24
N ASN A 31 -2.76 4.45 4.55
CA ASN A 31 -3.53 5.55 5.13
C ASN A 31 -3.00 6.90 4.67
N GLY A 32 -1.68 7.11 4.68
CA GLY A 32 -1.09 8.36 4.20
C GLY A 32 -1.36 8.64 2.72
N PHE A 33 -1.47 7.60 1.88
CA PHE A 33 -1.89 7.75 0.49
C PHE A 33 -3.36 8.20 0.38
N CYS A 34 -4.25 7.63 1.19
CA CYS A 34 -5.67 8.03 1.24
C CYS A 34 -5.85 9.45 1.79
N GLU A 35 -5.09 9.84 2.81
CA GLU A 35 -5.12 11.19 3.38
C GLU A 35 -4.69 12.22 2.34
N GLN A 36 -3.53 12.00 1.70
CA GLN A 36 -3.02 12.92 0.67
C GLN A 36 -3.94 13.00 -0.56
N LEU A 37 -4.62 11.91 -0.91
CA LEU A 37 -5.64 11.91 -1.94
C LEU A 37 -6.84 12.80 -1.64
N ASN A 38 -7.23 12.87 -0.36
CA ASN A 38 -8.34 13.71 0.08
C ASN A 38 -7.93 15.19 0.15
N GLU A 39 -6.64 15.49 0.28
CA GLU A 39 -6.11 16.85 0.34
C GLU A 39 -5.88 17.48 -1.06
N ASP A 40 -5.51 16.68 -2.07
CA ASP A 40 -5.22 17.17 -3.42
C ASP A 40 -6.42 17.01 -4.38
N PHE A 41 -6.98 18.13 -4.86
CA PHE A 41 -8.15 18.14 -5.76
C PHE A 41 -7.87 17.48 -7.14
N GLU A 42 -6.62 17.44 -7.58
CA GLU A 42 -6.16 16.72 -8.78
C GLU A 42 -5.61 15.31 -8.47
N GLY A 43 -5.54 14.91 -7.20
CA GLY A 43 -5.06 13.62 -6.72
C GLY A 43 -5.87 12.39 -7.21
N PRO A 44 -7.21 12.41 -7.22
CA PRO A 44 -8.03 11.26 -7.57
C PRO A 44 -7.76 10.62 -8.96
N PRO A 45 -7.65 11.39 -10.07
CA PRO A 45 -7.32 10.80 -11.37
C PRO A 45 -5.90 10.22 -11.42
N LEU A 46 -4.93 10.87 -10.76
CA LEU A 46 -3.55 10.37 -10.68
C LEU A 46 -3.48 9.05 -9.88
N ALA A 47 -4.08 9.01 -8.69
CA ALA A 47 -4.12 7.80 -7.87
C ALA A 47 -4.80 6.64 -8.57
N THR A 48 -5.90 6.88 -9.26
CA THR A 48 -6.61 5.83 -10.00
C THR A 48 -5.69 5.19 -11.04
N ARG A 49 -4.89 6.01 -11.73
CA ARG A 49 -3.92 5.52 -12.73
C ARG A 49 -2.78 4.72 -12.08
N LEU A 50 -2.25 5.20 -10.97
CA LEU A 50 -1.20 4.51 -10.21
C LEU A 50 -1.71 3.16 -9.67
N LEU A 51 -2.90 3.14 -9.06
CA LEU A 51 -3.56 1.93 -8.58
C LEU A 51 -3.82 0.94 -9.70
N ALA A 52 -4.38 1.38 -10.84
CA ALA A 52 -4.63 0.51 -11.98
C ALA A 52 -3.34 -0.15 -12.48
N HIS A 53 -2.24 0.59 -12.54
CA HIS A 53 -0.94 0.05 -12.93
C HIS A 53 -0.43 -0.99 -11.91
N LYS A 54 -0.54 -0.71 -10.61
CA LYS A 54 -0.13 -1.65 -9.55
C LYS A 54 -1.00 -2.91 -9.50
N ILE A 55 -2.30 -2.79 -9.72
CA ILE A 55 -3.24 -3.93 -9.80
C ILE A 55 -2.92 -4.83 -10.99
N GLN A 56 -2.40 -4.28 -12.09
CA GLN A 56 -1.97 -5.03 -13.27
C GLN A 56 -0.55 -5.61 -13.15
N SER A 57 0.10 -5.47 -12.00
CA SER A 57 1.43 -6.03 -11.81
C SER A 57 1.43 -7.54 -11.98
N PRO A 58 2.42 -8.12 -12.69
CA PRO A 58 2.58 -9.58 -12.76
C PRO A 58 2.95 -10.21 -11.42
N GLN A 59 3.31 -9.41 -10.42
CA GLN A 59 3.61 -9.87 -9.06
C GLN A 59 2.31 -9.92 -8.26
N GLU A 60 1.84 -11.14 -7.97
CA GLU A 60 0.57 -11.37 -7.26
C GLU A 60 0.50 -10.56 -5.95
N TRP A 61 1.58 -10.52 -5.19
CA TRP A 61 1.63 -9.80 -3.92
C TRP A 61 1.57 -8.26 -4.08
N GLU A 62 2.19 -7.69 -5.12
CA GLU A 62 2.05 -6.25 -5.40
C GLU A 62 0.61 -5.90 -5.79
N ALA A 63 -0.03 -6.74 -6.62
CA ALA A 63 -1.41 -6.54 -7.03
C ALA A 63 -2.41 -6.68 -5.86
N ILE A 64 -2.20 -7.64 -4.96
CA ILE A 64 -3.03 -7.81 -3.75
C ILE A 64 -2.93 -6.59 -2.84
N GLN A 65 -1.73 -6.07 -2.62
CA GLN A 65 -1.52 -4.85 -1.83
C GLN A 65 -2.19 -3.64 -2.49
N ALA A 66 -2.07 -3.49 -3.81
CA ALA A 66 -2.72 -2.41 -4.55
C ALA A 66 -4.26 -2.47 -4.48
N LEU A 67 -4.83 -3.68 -4.57
CA LEU A 67 -6.26 -3.89 -4.37
C LEU A 67 -6.70 -3.55 -2.94
N THR A 68 -5.83 -3.77 -1.96
CA THR A 68 -6.08 -3.41 -0.56
C THR A 68 -6.05 -1.90 -0.35
N VAL A 69 -5.08 -1.20 -0.96
CA VAL A 69 -5.02 0.28 -0.99
C VAL A 69 -6.30 0.83 -1.61
N ARG A 70 -6.72 0.31 -2.77
CA ARG A 70 -7.98 0.69 -3.44
C ARG A 70 -9.22 0.45 -2.56
N ARG A 71 -9.17 -0.57 -1.71
CA ARG A 71 -10.28 -0.97 -0.84
C ARG A 71 -10.27 -0.23 0.51
N GLY A 72 -9.24 0.58 0.81
CA GLY A 72 -9.11 1.28 2.09
C GLY A 72 -10.45 1.85 2.54
N GLU A 73 -10.93 1.40 3.72
CA GLU A 73 -12.29 1.56 4.31
C GLU A 73 -13.28 0.38 4.21
N ALA A 74 -12.84 -0.88 4.07
CA ALA A 74 -13.74 -2.01 4.37
C ALA A 74 -13.02 -3.21 4.98
N THR A 75 -12.96 -3.25 6.31
CA THR A 75 -13.02 -4.50 7.10
C THR A 75 -12.05 -5.62 6.68
N ILE A 76 -10.73 -5.39 6.78
CA ILE A 76 -9.76 -6.50 6.82
C ILE A 76 -8.71 -6.14 7.88
N HIS A 77 -9.00 -6.48 9.14
CA HIS A 77 -7.90 -6.97 9.95
C HIS A 77 -7.48 -8.27 9.24
N PRO A 78 -6.24 -8.42 8.75
CA PRO A 78 -5.78 -9.75 8.39
C PRO A 78 -5.77 -10.56 9.69
N PRO A 79 -6.33 -11.79 9.74
CA PRO A 79 -5.99 -12.68 10.84
C PRO A 79 -4.46 -12.81 10.84
N PRO A 80 -3.81 -12.87 12.02
CA PRO A 80 -2.37 -13.07 12.07
C PRO A 80 -2.07 -14.34 11.26
N CYS A 81 -1.24 -14.21 10.23
CA CYS A 81 -0.64 -15.36 9.59
C CYS A 81 0.23 -16.02 10.67
N ASP A 82 -0.33 -17.02 11.35
CA ASP A 82 0.42 -17.88 12.25
C ASP A 82 1.33 -18.74 11.36
N ASP A 83 2.57 -18.25 11.20
CA ASP A 83 3.66 -19.01 10.63
C ASP A 83 3.74 -20.34 11.38
N THR A 84 3.47 -21.42 10.64
CA THR A 84 3.62 -22.79 11.09
C THR A 84 5.00 -22.97 11.72
N LYS A 85 5.07 -23.04 13.06
CA LYS A 85 6.26 -23.60 13.70
C LYS A 85 6.16 -25.11 13.54
N GLY A 86 7.09 -25.61 12.73
CA GLY A 86 7.18 -26.99 12.29
C GLY A 86 7.19 -28.01 13.42
N GLY A 87 6.95 -29.25 13.01
CA GLY A 87 7.00 -30.41 13.87
C GLY A 87 8.28 -30.50 14.69
N GLN A 88 8.12 -31.14 15.84
CA GLN A 88 9.19 -31.88 16.46
C GLN A 88 8.55 -33.16 17.02
N ASP A 89 9.22 -34.25 16.69
CA ASP A 89 9.12 -35.64 17.18
C ASP A 89 8.35 -35.87 18.49
#